data_AF-A0AAU7PLP4-F1
#
_entry.id   AF-A0AAU7PLP4-F1
#
_cell.length_a   1.000
_cell.length_b   1.000
_cell.length_c   1.000
_cell.angle_alpha   90.00
_cell.angle_beta   90.00
_cell.angle_gamma   90.00
#
_symmetry.space_group_name_H-M   'P 1'
#
loop_
_entity.id
_entity.type
_entity.pdbx_description
1 polymer ?
#
loop_
_entity_poly.entity_id
_entity_poly.type
_entity_poly.pdbx_seq_one_letter_code
_entity_poly.pdbx_strand_id
1 'polypeptide(L)'
;MQRTKRIHWFLGTLLMMAFFLISAWNTLAAQTAGIIDNADESSVRGWAINNSDPSSAAEVKIVITNQSNGQIVAELTTAASKYREDLVFNGTGNYGFEIPVSWNSYGDGTYLVEAYTAGQKLSGTRVHGVGAAAAASLQNSSSNLRSLGAFKTTAYCPCRKCSGGWGGRTSTGTIATANHTISVDPRVIPYGSRIMINGVIYTAEDCGGGVKGNHIDIFFNTHGETRAYGSRSVEVYLVQ
;
A
#
# COMPACT_ATOMS: atom_id res chain seq x y z
N MET A 1 49.56 60.29 35.47
CA MET A 1 48.77 61.52 35.24
C MET A 1 47.84 61.24 34.07
N GLN A 2 46.59 61.72 34.15
CA GLN A 2 45.45 61.47 33.25
C GLN A 2 44.60 60.23 33.58
N ARG A 3 43.28 60.28 33.53
CA ARG A 3 42.27 61.30 33.91
C ARG A 3 40.94 60.52 33.82
N THR A 4 40.28 60.35 34.95
CA THR A 4 38.83 60.21 35.17
C THR A 4 37.93 59.66 34.04
N LYS A 5 37.32 58.49 34.33
CA LYS A 5 36.10 57.95 33.70
C LYS A 5 34.86 58.75 34.14
N ARG A 6 34.02 59.13 33.17
CA ARG A 6 32.57 59.47 33.26
C ARG A 6 32.05 59.44 31.80
N ILE A 7 30.84 59.03 31.38
CA ILE A 7 29.56 58.60 31.97
C ILE A 7 28.69 58.21 30.74
N HIS A 8 27.96 57.07 30.80
CA HIS A 8 26.57 56.78 30.34
C HIS A 8 26.04 57.33 28.98
N TRP A 9 25.16 56.72 28.17
CA TRP A 9 24.11 55.67 28.20
C TRP A 9 23.95 55.18 26.73
N PHE A 10 23.44 54.00 26.37
CA PHE A 10 22.02 53.60 26.29
C PHE A 10 22.04 52.11 25.87
N LEU A 11 21.44 51.20 26.65
CA LEU A 11 20.08 50.68 26.48
C LEU A 11 19.90 49.77 25.25
N GLY A 12 19.67 48.46 25.47
CA GLY A 12 19.16 47.59 24.41
C GLY A 12 19.28 46.07 24.67
N THR A 13 18.21 45.50 25.24
CA THR A 13 17.65 44.14 24.96
C THR A 13 18.58 42.92 25.15
N LEU A 14 18.50 42.15 26.25
CA LEU A 14 17.50 41.11 26.55
C LEU A 14 17.22 40.16 25.35
N LEU A 15 17.84 38.98 25.32
CA LEU A 15 17.19 37.78 24.77
C LEU A 15 17.77 36.47 25.32
N MET A 16 16.84 35.58 25.64
CA MET A 16 16.90 34.29 26.29
C MET A 16 17.88 33.28 25.68
N MET A 17 18.58 32.56 26.55
CA MET A 17 19.20 31.28 26.20
C MET A 17 18.41 30.17 26.91
N ALA A 18 17.27 29.80 26.30
CA ALA A 18 16.49 28.64 26.71
C ALA A 18 17.06 27.40 26.00
N PHE A 19 17.62 26.49 26.79
CA PHE A 19 18.02 25.16 26.38
C PHE A 19 16.80 24.40 25.80
N PHE A 20 16.71 24.32 24.47
CA PHE A 20 15.76 23.43 23.79
C PHE A 20 16.30 22.00 23.88
N LEU A 21 15.88 21.27 24.92
CA LEU A 21 15.86 19.81 24.90
C LEU A 21 14.75 19.38 23.94
N ILE A 22 15.10 19.17 22.68
CA ILE A 22 14.21 18.50 21.73
C ILE A 22 14.20 17.02 22.10
N SER A 23 13.29 16.63 22.99
CA SER A 23 12.88 15.24 23.09
C SER A 23 12.17 14.88 21.79
N ALA A 24 12.89 14.20 20.89
CA ALA A 24 12.28 13.50 19.77
C ALA A 24 11.40 12.39 20.36
N TRP A 25 10.13 12.70 20.61
CA TRP A 25 9.13 11.66 20.69
C TRP A 25 9.07 11.03 19.31
N ASN A 26 9.65 9.83 19.18
CA ASN A 26 9.28 8.94 18.10
C ASN A 26 7.80 8.61 18.32
N THR A 27 6.92 9.42 17.72
CA THR A 27 5.52 9.06 17.58
C THR A 27 5.50 7.76 16.79
N LEU A 28 5.04 6.68 17.43
CA LEU A 28 4.67 5.46 16.73
C LEU A 28 3.68 5.87 15.65
N ALA A 29 4.12 5.83 14.39
CA ALA A 29 3.28 6.19 13.26
C ALA A 29 2.04 5.29 13.31
N ALA A 30 0.86 5.92 13.40
CA ALA A 30 -0.42 5.26 13.23
C ALA A 30 -0.37 4.42 11.96
N GLN A 31 -0.49 3.10 12.08
CA GLN A 31 -0.42 2.20 10.93
C GLN A 31 -1.73 2.33 10.14
N THR A 32 -1.86 3.32 9.27
CA THR A 32 -3.05 3.47 8.43
C THR A 32 -3.10 2.34 7.39
N ALA A 33 -4.27 1.73 7.20
CA ALA A 33 -4.53 0.76 6.14
C ALA A 33 -5.57 1.29 5.16
N GLY A 34 -5.48 0.87 3.90
CA GLY A 34 -6.43 1.27 2.87
C GLY A 34 -6.01 0.82 1.47
N ILE A 35 -6.96 0.90 0.55
CA ILE A 35 -6.79 0.50 -0.85
C ILE A 35 -7.61 1.41 -1.76
N ILE A 36 -7.08 1.70 -2.95
CA ILE A 36 -7.88 2.23 -4.06
C ILE A 36 -8.55 1.05 -4.75
N ASP A 37 -9.88 1.06 -4.79
CA ASP A 37 -10.67 0.04 -5.45
C ASP A 37 -10.78 0.31 -6.94
N ASN A 38 -10.98 1.58 -7.32
CA ASN A 38 -11.25 1.95 -8.71
C ASN A 38 -10.78 3.38 -9.05
N ALA A 39 -10.45 3.60 -10.32
CA ALA A 39 -10.24 4.91 -10.94
C ALA A 39 -10.95 4.91 -12.31
N ASP A 40 -12.25 5.24 -12.30
CA ASP A 40 -13.09 5.27 -13.49
C ASP A 40 -13.03 6.63 -14.19
N GLU A 41 -13.79 6.78 -15.28
CA GLU A 41 -13.86 8.00 -16.12
C GLU A 41 -14.34 9.26 -15.38
N SER A 42 -14.83 9.15 -14.15
CA SER A 42 -15.44 10.24 -13.41
C SER A 42 -14.87 10.44 -12.01
N SER A 43 -14.25 9.41 -11.44
CA SER A 43 -13.92 9.38 -10.02
C SER A 43 -12.84 8.36 -9.66
N VAL A 44 -12.19 8.59 -8.52
CA VAL A 44 -11.34 7.62 -7.83
C VAL A 44 -12.01 7.21 -6.52
N ARG A 45 -12.08 5.91 -6.26
CA ARG A 45 -12.78 5.33 -5.11
C ARG A 45 -11.92 4.31 -4.38
N GLY A 46 -12.14 4.20 -3.08
CA GLY A 46 -11.44 3.24 -2.24
C GLY A 46 -11.92 3.27 -0.80
N TRP A 47 -11.07 2.76 0.09
CA TRP A 47 -11.26 2.92 1.52
C TRP A 47 -9.94 3.14 2.25
N ALA A 48 -10.03 3.82 3.40
CA ALA A 48 -8.91 4.05 4.30
C ALA A 48 -9.40 4.08 5.74
N ILE A 49 -8.61 3.49 6.65
CA ILE A 49 -8.90 3.46 8.08
C ILE A 49 -7.70 3.95 8.87
N ASN A 50 -7.94 4.89 9.78
CA ASN A 50 -6.95 5.29 10.77
C ASN A 50 -6.96 4.29 11.93
N ASN A 51 -6.01 3.37 11.99
CA ASN A 51 -5.97 2.37 13.05
C ASN A 51 -5.75 2.97 14.46
N SER A 52 -5.23 4.19 14.56
CA SER A 52 -5.10 4.88 15.85
C SER A 52 -6.41 5.50 16.34
N ASP A 53 -7.34 5.77 15.42
CA ASP A 53 -8.71 6.16 15.76
C ASP A 53 -9.69 5.65 14.68
N PRO A 54 -10.10 4.37 14.77
CA PRO A 54 -11.04 3.76 13.83
C PRO A 54 -12.43 4.39 13.85
N SER A 55 -12.73 5.27 14.80
CA SER A 55 -14.01 5.99 14.85
C SER A 55 -13.97 7.31 14.06
N SER A 56 -12.77 7.83 13.80
CA SER A 56 -12.54 9.01 12.96
C SER A 56 -12.42 8.67 11.48
N ALA A 57 -12.93 9.57 10.64
CA ALA A 57 -12.72 9.48 9.20
C ALA A 57 -11.25 9.75 8.86
N ALA A 58 -10.63 8.85 8.09
CA ALA A 58 -9.26 9.03 7.64
C ALA A 58 -9.18 10.05 6.50
N GLU A 59 -8.21 10.96 6.55
CA GLU A 59 -7.96 11.86 5.41
C GLU A 59 -7.14 11.14 4.34
N VAL A 60 -7.60 11.19 3.10
CA VAL A 60 -6.97 10.54 1.95
C VAL A 60 -6.54 11.60 0.95
N LYS A 61 -5.24 11.65 0.67
CA LYS A 61 -4.64 12.44 -0.40
C LYS A 61 -4.42 11.55 -1.63
N ILE A 62 -5.12 11.83 -2.72
CA ILE A 62 -4.92 11.24 -4.03
C ILE A 62 -3.89 12.08 -4.80
N VAL A 63 -2.86 11.43 -5.34
CA VAL A 63 -1.85 12.04 -6.20
C VAL A 63 -1.98 11.44 -7.60
N ILE A 64 -2.12 12.30 -8.60
CA ILE A 64 -2.25 11.93 -10.01
C ILE A 64 -1.00 12.38 -10.74
N THR A 65 -0.28 11.42 -11.35
CA THR A 65 1.00 11.67 -12.03
C THR A 65 0.90 11.26 -13.49
N ASN A 66 1.28 12.14 -14.40
CA ASN A 66 1.40 11.80 -15.81
C ASN A 66 2.61 10.87 -16.00
N GLN A 67 2.39 9.68 -16.56
CA GLN A 67 3.44 8.65 -16.65
C GLN A 67 4.51 8.96 -17.70
N SER A 68 4.21 9.82 -18.69
CA SER A 68 5.16 10.13 -19.77
C SER A 68 6.32 11.01 -19.29
N ASN A 69 6.06 11.91 -18.35
CA ASN A 69 7.00 12.93 -17.90
C ASN A 69 7.21 12.94 -16.38
N GLY A 70 6.46 12.12 -15.63
CA GLY A 70 6.54 12.05 -14.17
C GLY A 70 5.95 13.27 -13.45
N GLN A 71 5.24 14.15 -14.16
CA GLN A 71 4.67 15.36 -13.59
C GLN A 71 3.43 15.04 -12.75
N ILE A 72 3.39 15.51 -11.51
CA ILE A 72 2.17 15.50 -10.71
C ILE A 72 1.21 16.54 -11.30
N VAL A 73 0.08 16.08 -11.84
CA VAL A 73 -0.94 16.92 -12.49
C VAL A 73 -2.06 17.30 -11.52
N ALA A 74 -2.25 16.54 -10.44
CA ALA A 74 -3.18 16.90 -9.38
C ALA A 74 -2.81 16.25 -8.04
N GLU A 75 -3.09 16.98 -6.96
CA GLU A 75 -3.18 16.44 -5.61
C GLU A 75 -4.57 16.80 -5.07
N LEU A 76 -5.36 15.80 -4.70
CA LEU A 76 -6.73 15.95 -4.26
C LEU A 76 -6.89 15.33 -2.88
N THR A 77 -7.69 15.94 -2.00
CA THR A 77 -7.90 15.45 -0.64
C THR A 77 -9.37 15.18 -0.39
N THR A 78 -9.69 14.07 0.28
CA THR A 78 -11.05 13.71 0.68
C THR A 78 -11.04 12.96 2.01
N ALA A 79 -12.16 12.97 2.72
CA ALA A 79 -12.35 12.18 3.93
C ALA A 79 -12.95 10.81 3.59
N ALA A 80 -12.35 9.75 4.12
CA ALA A 80 -12.85 8.39 4.07
C ALA A 80 -13.93 8.18 5.13
N SER A 81 -15.10 8.80 4.92
CA SER A 81 -16.25 8.77 5.84
C SER A 81 -17.50 8.11 5.26
N LYS A 82 -17.47 7.66 4.00
CA LYS A 82 -18.63 7.03 3.37
C LYS A 82 -18.85 5.64 3.96
N TYR A 83 -20.10 5.35 4.30
CA TYR A 83 -20.50 4.03 4.79
C TYR A 83 -20.34 2.98 3.69
N ARG A 84 -19.81 1.82 4.07
CA ARG A 84 -19.67 0.63 3.25
C ARG A 84 -19.93 -0.62 4.09
N GLU A 85 -20.94 -1.37 3.67
CA GLU A 85 -21.38 -2.59 4.36
C GLU A 85 -20.26 -3.64 4.44
N ASP A 86 -19.46 -3.77 3.37
CA ASP A 86 -18.36 -4.72 3.28
C ASP A 86 -17.18 -4.42 4.22
N LEU A 87 -17.14 -3.22 4.82
CA LEU A 87 -16.08 -2.77 5.73
C LEU A 87 -16.51 -2.76 7.21
N VAL A 88 -17.75 -3.13 7.52
CA VAL A 88 -18.30 -3.14 8.90
C VAL A 88 -17.57 -4.14 9.80
N PHE A 89 -17.00 -5.22 9.23
CA PHE A 89 -16.25 -6.20 9.99
C PHE A 89 -15.01 -5.60 10.70
N ASN A 90 -14.48 -4.47 10.20
CA ASN A 90 -13.32 -3.78 10.77
C ASN A 90 -13.69 -2.48 11.52
N GLY A 91 -14.95 -2.28 11.91
CA GLY A 91 -15.36 -1.13 12.75
C GLY A 91 -16.71 -0.55 12.36
N THR A 92 -16.76 0.76 12.12
CA THR A 92 -18.02 1.51 11.89
C THR A 92 -18.59 1.32 10.47
N GLY A 93 -17.76 0.85 9.53
CA GLY A 93 -18.09 0.81 8.10
C GLY A 93 -17.95 2.16 7.39
N ASN A 94 -17.71 3.26 8.12
CA ASN A 94 -17.54 4.61 7.56
C ASN A 94 -16.08 4.86 7.13
N TYR A 95 -15.60 4.07 6.18
CA TYR A 95 -14.20 4.09 5.74
C TYR A 95 -14.04 4.29 4.24
N GLY A 96 -15.15 4.40 3.49
CA GLY A 96 -15.12 4.60 2.05
C GLY A 96 -14.78 6.04 1.68
N PHE A 97 -14.05 6.22 0.58
CA PHE A 97 -13.88 7.51 -0.06
C PHE A 97 -14.21 7.42 -1.55
N GLU A 98 -14.65 8.53 -2.10
CA GLU A 98 -14.82 8.73 -3.54
C GLU A 98 -14.60 10.21 -3.83
N ILE A 99 -13.74 10.48 -4.80
CA ILE A 99 -13.43 11.83 -5.25
C ILE A 99 -13.67 11.94 -6.74
N PRO A 100 -14.47 12.91 -7.22
CA PRO A 100 -14.61 13.19 -8.64
C PRO A 100 -13.28 13.66 -9.22
N VAL A 101 -12.95 13.18 -10.42
CA VAL A 101 -11.74 13.59 -11.15
C VAL A 101 -12.11 13.96 -12.57
N SER A 102 -11.79 15.19 -12.96
CA SER A 102 -12.03 15.71 -14.30
C SER A 102 -10.87 15.36 -15.23
N TRP A 103 -10.72 14.09 -15.60
CA TRP A 103 -9.56 13.58 -16.35
C TRP A 103 -9.28 14.35 -17.65
N ASN A 104 -10.33 14.76 -18.37
CA ASN A 104 -10.22 15.52 -19.61
C ASN A 104 -9.48 16.87 -19.44
N SER A 105 -9.40 17.40 -18.22
CA SER A 105 -8.67 18.64 -17.94
C SER A 105 -7.14 18.46 -17.94
N TYR A 106 -6.64 17.23 -17.80
CA TYR A 106 -5.20 16.94 -17.79
C TYR A 106 -4.64 16.73 -19.20
N GLY A 107 -5.51 16.56 -20.21
CA GLY A 107 -5.15 16.28 -21.59
C GLY A 107 -4.97 14.77 -21.87
N ASP A 108 -4.74 14.44 -23.14
CA ASP A 108 -4.51 13.06 -23.58
C ASP A 108 -3.24 12.48 -22.95
N GLY A 109 -3.34 11.26 -22.42
CA GLY A 109 -2.21 10.63 -21.75
C GLY A 109 -2.61 9.51 -20.80
N THR A 110 -1.61 8.96 -20.12
CA THR A 110 -1.78 7.91 -19.12
C THR A 110 -1.33 8.42 -17.75
N TYR A 111 -2.19 8.22 -16.75
CA TYR A 111 -2.06 8.83 -15.43
C TYR A 111 -2.01 7.75 -14.35
N LEU A 112 -0.95 7.76 -13.55
CA LEU A 112 -0.80 6.95 -12.35
C LEU A 112 -1.57 7.60 -11.21
N VAL A 113 -2.39 6.81 -10.52
CA VAL A 113 -3.22 7.24 -9.40
C VAL A 113 -2.76 6.54 -8.14
N GLU A 114 -2.27 7.31 -7.18
CA GLU A 114 -1.82 6.84 -5.89
C GLU A 114 -2.61 7.54 -4.79
N ALA A 115 -2.78 6.89 -3.65
CA ALA A 115 -3.47 7.46 -2.51
C ALA A 115 -2.61 7.31 -1.26
N TYR A 116 -2.70 8.30 -0.38
CA TYR A 116 -1.91 8.41 0.83
C TYR A 116 -2.79 8.84 1.99
N THR A 117 -2.50 8.35 3.18
CA THR A 117 -3.12 8.81 4.42
C THR A 117 -2.06 8.95 5.48
N ALA A 118 -2.02 10.09 6.19
CA ALA A 118 -0.99 10.39 7.18
C ALA A 118 0.45 10.17 6.66
N GLY A 119 0.68 10.40 5.36
CA GLY A 119 1.97 10.17 4.68
C GLY A 119 2.27 8.71 4.31
N GLN A 120 1.43 7.75 4.67
CA GLN A 120 1.55 6.34 4.28
C GLN A 120 0.81 6.08 2.96
N LYS A 121 1.47 5.39 2.02
CA LYS A 121 0.87 5.02 0.74
C LYS A 121 -0.14 3.89 0.93
N LEU A 122 -1.35 4.08 0.40
CA LEU A 122 -2.39 3.06 0.34
C LEU A 122 -2.10 2.04 -0.76
N SER A 123 -2.66 0.84 -0.62
CA SER A 123 -2.54 -0.21 -1.64
C SER A 123 -3.41 0.09 -2.87
N GLY A 124 -3.22 -0.67 -3.94
CA GLY A 124 -4.11 -0.62 -5.10
C GLY A 124 -3.90 0.58 -6.03
N THR A 125 -2.67 1.05 -6.22
CA THR A 125 -2.33 2.00 -7.30
C THR A 125 -3.09 1.67 -8.61
N ARG A 126 -3.65 2.70 -9.26
CA ARG A 126 -4.40 2.57 -10.52
C ARG A 126 -3.75 3.36 -11.63
N VAL A 127 -4.11 3.03 -12.86
CA VAL A 127 -3.71 3.77 -14.06
C VAL A 127 -4.97 4.11 -14.83
N HIS A 128 -5.10 5.38 -15.24
CA HIS A 128 -6.21 5.87 -16.04
C HIS A 128 -5.71 6.50 -17.34
N GLY A 129 -6.29 6.13 -18.48
CA GLY A 129 -5.97 6.70 -19.78
C GLY A 129 -7.01 7.71 -20.24
N VAL A 130 -6.58 8.77 -20.92
CA VAL A 130 -7.44 9.84 -21.49
C VAL A 130 -7.15 9.96 -22.99
N GLY A 131 -8.21 10.10 -23.81
CA GLY A 131 -8.10 10.29 -25.25
C GLY A 131 -7.57 9.05 -26.00
N ALA A 132 -6.64 9.22 -26.94
CA ALA A 132 -6.04 8.09 -27.67
C ALA A 132 -5.32 7.11 -26.72
N ALA A 133 -4.79 7.62 -25.60
CA ALA A 133 -4.20 6.81 -24.55
C ALA A 133 -5.25 6.03 -23.75
N ALA A 134 -6.53 6.45 -23.71
CA ALA A 134 -7.62 5.65 -23.19
C ALA A 134 -7.85 4.41 -24.06
N ALA A 135 -7.87 4.57 -25.39
CA ALA A 135 -7.99 3.45 -26.34
C ALA A 135 -6.75 2.53 -26.33
N ALA A 136 -5.55 3.09 -26.22
CA ALA A 136 -4.34 2.32 -25.98
C ALA A 136 -4.38 1.64 -24.61
N SER A 137 -4.92 2.29 -23.57
CA SER A 137 -5.18 1.69 -22.26
C SER A 137 -6.38 0.73 -22.25
N LEU A 138 -7.25 0.66 -23.25
CA LEU A 138 -8.21 -0.44 -23.36
C LEU A 138 -7.52 -1.68 -23.94
N GLN A 139 -6.42 -1.49 -24.68
CA GLN A 139 -5.48 -2.55 -25.08
C GLN A 139 -4.36 -2.80 -24.04
N ASN A 140 -4.13 -1.88 -23.10
CA ASN A 140 -2.98 -1.85 -22.17
C ASN A 140 -3.37 -1.71 -20.67
N SER A 141 -4.66 -1.60 -20.33
CA SER A 141 -5.22 -1.84 -18.97
C SER A 141 -5.46 -3.32 -18.73
N SER A 142 -5.14 -4.14 -19.73
CA SER A 142 -5.00 -5.59 -19.69
C SER A 142 -3.52 -6.04 -19.69
N SER A 143 -2.55 -5.15 -19.48
CA SER A 143 -1.12 -5.50 -19.65
C SER A 143 -0.22 -5.05 -18.50
N ASN A 144 -0.64 -5.29 -17.26
CA ASN A 144 0.28 -5.63 -16.17
C ASN A 144 -0.36 -6.56 -15.15
N LEU A 145 -1.66 -6.87 -15.22
CA LEU A 145 -2.34 -7.80 -14.33
C LEU A 145 -3.27 -8.71 -15.15
N ARG A 146 -2.83 -9.94 -15.40
CA ARG A 146 -3.63 -10.97 -16.05
C ARG A 146 -4.31 -11.82 -14.98
N SER A 147 -5.64 -11.78 -14.89
CA SER A 147 -6.38 -12.70 -14.01
C SER A 147 -6.01 -14.16 -14.33
N LEU A 148 -5.72 -14.92 -13.27
CA LEU A 148 -5.52 -16.36 -13.31
C LEU A 148 -6.76 -17.13 -12.82
N GLY A 149 -7.79 -16.40 -12.36
CA GLY A 149 -8.99 -16.94 -11.74
C GLY A 149 -8.86 -17.12 -10.23
N ALA A 150 -9.84 -17.80 -9.64
CA ALA A 150 -9.88 -18.10 -8.23
C ALA A 150 -8.91 -19.22 -7.85
N PHE A 151 -8.05 -18.95 -6.87
CA PHE A 151 -7.16 -19.92 -6.25
C PHE A 151 -7.55 -20.15 -4.81
N LYS A 152 -7.37 -21.38 -4.35
CA LYS A 152 -7.30 -21.64 -2.91
C LYS A 152 -6.01 -21.00 -2.39
N THR A 153 -6.12 -20.21 -1.34
CA THR A 153 -4.95 -19.71 -0.61
C THR A 153 -4.93 -20.24 0.81
N THR A 154 -3.75 -20.68 1.25
CA THR A 154 -3.45 -21.02 2.64
C THR A 154 -2.23 -20.23 3.11
N ALA A 155 -1.81 -20.49 4.35
CA ALA A 155 -0.64 -19.86 4.92
C ALA A 155 0.30 -20.90 5.56
N TYR A 156 1.61 -20.66 5.40
CA TYR A 156 2.66 -21.42 6.05
C TYR A 156 3.71 -20.50 6.67
N CYS A 157 4.53 -21.05 7.55
CA CYS A 157 5.59 -20.33 8.25
C CYS A 157 6.80 -21.25 8.46
N PRO A 158 7.94 -20.76 8.96
CA PRO A 158 9.15 -21.56 9.02
C PRO A 158 9.11 -22.65 10.10
N CYS A 159 8.07 -22.69 10.96
CA CYS A 159 7.98 -23.69 12.01
C CYS A 159 7.94 -25.12 11.45
N ARG A 160 8.49 -26.08 12.20
CA ARG A 160 8.61 -27.48 11.77
C ARG A 160 7.29 -28.12 11.31
N LYS A 161 6.16 -27.71 11.90
CA LYS A 161 4.82 -28.22 11.57
C LYS A 161 4.36 -27.77 10.18
N CYS A 162 4.67 -26.55 9.79
CA CYS A 162 4.26 -25.98 8.50
C CYS A 162 5.28 -26.31 7.39
N SER A 163 6.58 -26.20 7.69
CA SER A 163 7.65 -26.38 6.72
C SER A 163 8.18 -27.81 6.62
N GLY A 164 7.65 -28.77 7.39
CA GLY A 164 8.19 -30.14 7.45
C GLY A 164 9.65 -30.22 7.93
N GLY A 165 10.15 -29.17 8.59
CA GLY A 165 11.54 -29.07 9.05
C GLY A 165 12.49 -28.33 8.10
N TRP A 166 12.01 -27.86 6.95
CA TRP A 166 12.81 -27.07 5.99
C TRP A 166 13.06 -25.61 6.44
N GLY A 167 12.36 -25.15 7.47
CA GLY A 167 12.49 -23.76 7.92
C GLY A 167 11.90 -22.80 6.90
N GLY A 168 12.63 -21.71 6.62
CA GLY A 168 12.28 -20.76 5.57
C GLY A 168 12.97 -21.01 4.24
N ARG A 169 13.65 -22.15 4.05
CA ARG A 169 14.40 -22.40 2.80
C ARG A 169 13.43 -22.78 1.69
N THR A 170 13.40 -21.99 0.62
CA THR A 170 12.49 -22.19 -0.52
C THR A 170 13.06 -23.18 -1.53
N SER A 171 12.20 -23.69 -2.40
CA SER A 171 12.56 -24.58 -3.51
C SER A 171 13.50 -23.94 -4.54
N THR A 172 13.48 -22.61 -4.68
CA THR A 172 14.44 -21.86 -5.52
C THR A 172 15.76 -21.55 -4.81
N GLY A 173 15.88 -21.89 -3.51
CA GLY A 173 17.09 -21.71 -2.72
C GLY A 173 17.18 -20.37 -1.97
N THR A 174 16.15 -19.54 -2.04
CA THR A 174 16.05 -18.29 -1.26
C THR A 174 15.58 -18.56 0.18
N ILE A 175 15.60 -17.53 1.02
CA ILE A 175 14.95 -17.54 2.34
C ILE A 175 13.62 -16.82 2.22
N ALA A 176 12.55 -17.52 2.56
CA ALA A 176 11.19 -17.02 2.51
C ALA A 176 11.01 -15.83 3.45
N THR A 177 10.28 -14.82 2.97
CA THR A 177 9.95 -13.61 3.74
C THR A 177 8.49 -13.25 3.59
N ALA A 178 7.88 -12.74 4.67
CA ALA A 178 6.47 -12.36 4.65
C ALA A 178 6.24 -11.18 3.71
N ASN A 179 5.03 -11.09 3.13
CA ASN A 179 4.69 -10.11 2.08
C ASN A 179 5.55 -10.18 0.82
N HIS A 180 6.26 -11.29 0.60
CA HIS A 180 7.09 -11.50 -0.59
C HIS A 180 6.98 -12.93 -1.11
N THR A 181 7.24 -13.95 -0.29
CA THR A 181 7.35 -15.33 -0.79
C THR A 181 6.00 -16.07 -0.83
N ILE A 182 5.73 -16.76 -1.94
CA ILE A 182 4.65 -17.75 -2.04
C ILE A 182 5.15 -19.10 -2.54
N SER A 183 4.47 -20.14 -2.06
CA SER A 183 4.57 -21.51 -2.55
C SER A 183 3.48 -21.78 -3.57
N VAL A 184 3.83 -22.37 -4.72
CA VAL A 184 2.92 -22.58 -5.85
C VAL A 184 3.09 -23.97 -6.48
N ASP A 185 2.21 -24.32 -7.42
CA ASP A 185 2.47 -25.38 -8.41
C ASP A 185 3.21 -24.78 -9.63
N PRO A 186 4.49 -25.08 -9.85
CA PRO A 186 5.29 -24.48 -10.93
C PRO A 186 4.76 -24.77 -12.34
N ARG A 187 3.90 -25.79 -12.50
CA ARG A 187 3.25 -26.12 -13.77
C ARG A 187 2.12 -25.16 -14.12
N VAL A 188 1.57 -24.47 -13.12
CA VAL A 188 0.49 -23.48 -13.26
C VAL A 188 1.05 -22.06 -13.15
N ILE A 189 1.90 -21.82 -12.13
CA ILE A 189 2.58 -20.54 -11.91
C ILE A 189 4.08 -20.80 -11.87
N PRO A 190 4.83 -20.51 -12.96
CA PRO A 190 6.28 -20.71 -12.98
C PRO A 190 7.01 -19.91 -11.90
N TYR A 191 8.15 -20.42 -11.42
CA TYR A 191 8.99 -19.68 -10.48
C TYR A 191 9.43 -18.32 -11.05
N GLY A 192 9.60 -17.34 -10.15
CA GLY A 192 9.89 -15.95 -10.49
C GLY A 192 8.66 -15.15 -10.91
N SER A 193 7.51 -15.78 -11.15
CA SER A 193 6.25 -15.07 -11.42
C SER A 193 5.90 -14.15 -10.27
N ARG A 194 5.49 -12.93 -10.61
CA ARG A 194 4.98 -11.95 -9.65
C ARG A 194 3.46 -12.07 -9.60
N ILE A 195 2.91 -12.31 -8.42
CA ILE A 195 1.50 -12.65 -8.24
C ILE A 195 0.86 -11.66 -7.28
N MET A 196 -0.20 -10.99 -7.71
CA MET A 196 -0.98 -10.12 -6.84
C MET A 196 -2.13 -10.90 -6.19
N ILE A 197 -2.18 -10.86 -4.87
CA ILE A 197 -3.24 -11.46 -4.05
C ILE A 197 -3.70 -10.40 -3.04
N ASN A 198 -4.98 -10.01 -3.08
CA ASN A 198 -5.55 -8.99 -2.19
C ASN A 198 -4.72 -7.69 -2.11
N GLY A 199 -4.16 -7.25 -3.25
CA GLY A 199 -3.38 -6.01 -3.33
C GLY A 199 -1.91 -6.13 -2.92
N VAL A 200 -1.44 -7.28 -2.46
CA VAL A 200 -0.02 -7.54 -2.16
C VAL A 200 0.60 -8.35 -3.29
N ILE A 201 1.80 -7.94 -3.76
CA ILE A 201 2.55 -8.64 -4.80
C ILE A 201 3.56 -9.57 -4.14
N TYR A 202 3.48 -10.84 -4.50
CA TYR A 202 4.37 -11.91 -4.06
C TYR A 202 5.20 -12.43 -5.23
N THR A 203 6.28 -13.14 -4.94
CA THR A 203 7.13 -13.83 -5.89
C THR A 203 7.00 -15.34 -5.67
N ALA A 204 6.76 -16.08 -6.75
CA ALA A 204 6.74 -17.53 -6.75
C ALA A 204 8.16 -18.09 -6.59
N GLU A 205 8.53 -18.47 -5.38
CA GLU A 205 9.88 -18.92 -5.04
C GLU A 205 9.91 -20.33 -4.44
N ASP A 206 8.75 -20.85 -4.03
CA ASP A 206 8.66 -22.10 -3.28
C ASP A 206 7.62 -23.08 -3.86
N CYS A 207 7.71 -24.34 -3.45
CA CYS A 207 6.66 -25.33 -3.69
C CYS A 207 6.49 -26.27 -2.49
N GLY A 208 5.26 -26.74 -2.29
CA GLY A 208 4.92 -27.70 -1.25
C GLY A 208 4.31 -28.97 -1.83
N GLY A 209 4.44 -30.09 -1.10
CA GLY A 209 3.82 -31.36 -1.51
C GLY A 209 2.31 -31.27 -1.72
N GLY A 210 1.62 -30.49 -0.87
CA GLY A 210 0.17 -30.25 -0.95
C GLY A 210 -0.25 -29.04 -1.80
N VAL A 211 0.69 -28.29 -2.36
CA VAL A 211 0.43 -27.10 -3.19
C VAL A 211 0.43 -27.54 -4.66
N LYS A 212 -0.77 -27.81 -5.20
CA LYS A 212 -1.01 -28.37 -6.54
C LYS A 212 -2.19 -27.69 -7.22
N GLY A 213 -2.10 -27.48 -8.53
CA GLY A 213 -3.14 -26.82 -9.32
C GLY A 213 -3.33 -25.37 -8.89
N ASN A 214 -4.60 -24.94 -8.76
CA ASN A 214 -4.97 -23.59 -8.34
C ASN A 214 -4.90 -23.42 -6.81
N HIS A 215 -3.73 -23.72 -6.23
CA HIS A 215 -3.46 -23.58 -4.80
C HIS A 215 -2.17 -22.77 -4.60
N ILE A 216 -2.21 -21.77 -3.74
CA ILE A 216 -1.05 -20.96 -3.31
C ILE A 216 -0.94 -21.00 -1.79
N ASP A 217 0.25 -21.23 -1.26
CA ASP A 217 0.53 -21.13 0.18
C ASP A 217 1.37 -19.87 0.44
N ILE A 218 0.86 -18.94 1.22
CA ILE A 218 1.50 -17.64 1.46
C ILE A 218 2.42 -17.74 2.68
N PHE A 219 3.66 -17.25 2.57
CA PHE A 219 4.59 -17.28 3.69
C PHE A 219 4.28 -16.19 4.71
N PHE A 220 4.26 -16.57 5.99
CA PHE A 220 4.18 -15.69 7.15
C PHE A 220 5.33 -15.99 8.12
N ASN A 221 5.65 -15.00 8.96
CA ASN A 221 6.77 -15.11 9.90
C ASN A 221 6.44 -16.06 11.06
N THR A 222 5.18 -16.13 11.49
CA THR A 222 4.77 -16.88 12.68
C THR A 222 3.61 -17.83 12.43
N HIS A 223 3.54 -18.88 13.25
CA HIS A 223 2.41 -19.82 13.19
C HIS A 223 1.07 -19.17 13.64
N GLY A 224 1.12 -18.15 14.49
CA GLY A 224 -0.06 -17.37 14.87
C GLY A 224 -0.72 -16.71 13.67
N GLU A 225 0.08 -16.02 12.86
CA GLU A 225 -0.37 -15.36 11.62
C GLU A 225 -0.95 -16.37 10.62
N THR A 226 -0.33 -17.54 10.45
CA THR A 226 -0.87 -18.58 9.55
C THR A 226 -2.26 -19.04 9.95
N ARG A 227 -2.52 -19.19 11.26
CA ARG A 227 -3.84 -19.59 11.77
C ARG A 227 -4.88 -18.49 11.63
N ALA A 228 -4.47 -17.24 11.84
CA ALA A 228 -5.33 -16.08 11.64
C ALA A 228 -5.71 -15.90 10.16
N TYR A 229 -4.80 -16.21 9.24
CA TYR A 229 -5.10 -16.17 7.80
C TYR A 229 -6.12 -17.23 7.39
N GLY A 230 -5.90 -18.48 7.79
CA GLY A 230 -6.79 -19.61 7.48
C GLY A 230 -6.71 -20.09 6.03
N SER A 231 -7.80 -20.65 5.50
CA SER A 231 -7.92 -21.04 4.09
C SER A 231 -8.98 -20.18 3.42
N ARG A 232 -8.69 -19.66 2.23
CA ARG A 232 -9.59 -18.76 1.49
C ARG A 232 -9.64 -19.16 0.02
N SER A 233 -10.66 -18.69 -0.68
CA SER A 233 -10.70 -18.69 -2.14
C SER A 233 -10.62 -17.24 -2.59
N VAL A 234 -9.58 -16.88 -3.34
CA VAL A 234 -9.31 -15.49 -3.73
C VAL A 234 -8.98 -15.42 -5.21
N GLU A 235 -9.38 -14.32 -5.84
CA GLU A 235 -8.98 -14.01 -7.20
C GLU A 235 -7.49 -13.64 -7.24
N VAL A 236 -6.76 -14.18 -8.20
CA VAL A 236 -5.31 -14.03 -8.32
C VAL A 236 -4.95 -13.43 -9.67
N TYR A 237 -3.96 -12.54 -9.67
CA TYR A 237 -3.50 -11.87 -10.88
C TYR A 237 -2.01 -12.10 -11.09
N LEU A 238 -1.62 -12.50 -12.30
CA LEU A 238 -0.24 -12.48 -12.75
C LEU A 238 0.17 -11.05 -13.08
N VAL A 239 1.23 -10.58 -12.44
CA VAL A 239 1.87 -9.31 -12.79
C VAL A 239 2.78 -9.55 -14.00
N GLN A 240 2.50 -8.90 -15.13
CA GLN A 240 3.28 -9.01 -16.37
C GLN A 240 4.31 -7.91 -16.50
#